data_AF-A0A0X3PR31-F1
#
_entry.id   AF-A0A0X3PR31-F1
#
_cell.length_a   1.000
_cell.length_b   1.000
_cell.length_c   1.000
_cell.angle_alpha   90.00
_cell.angle_beta   90.00
_cell.angle_gamma   90.00
#
_symmetry.space_group_name_H-M   'P 1'
#
loop_
_entity.id
_entity.type
_entity.pdbx_description
1 polymer ?
#
loop_
_entity_poly.entity_id
_entity_poly.type
_entity_poly.pdbx_seq_one_letter_code
_entity_poly.pdbx_strand_id
1 'polypeptide(L)'
;RPGNLRQRSLPHSLYVFTQMTLRTAFGCGLVAFGPVVALFLVSCARYPLRIILLALSAFFWLVGLLISSLLWFAVVPLREQLAFGLVFTVLFQEIVRFLYFFLIQKVESGLR
;
A
#
# COMPACT_ATOMS: atom_id res chain seq x y z
N ARG A 1 52.42 11.97 -16.05
CA ARG A 1 51.40 11.12 -16.70
C ARG A 1 50.68 10.34 -15.60
N PRO A 2 49.49 10.76 -15.12
CA PRO A 2 48.84 10.10 -14.00
C PRO A 2 48.11 8.85 -14.51
N GLY A 3 48.87 7.75 -14.63
CA GLY A 3 48.31 6.41 -14.57
C GLY A 3 48.20 6.02 -13.11
N ASN A 4 47.04 6.19 -12.51
CA ASN A 4 46.64 5.34 -11.39
C ASN A 4 45.13 5.38 -11.29
N LEU A 5 44.55 4.47 -12.09
CA LEU A 5 43.19 4.00 -11.98
C LEU A 5 42.87 3.80 -10.50
N ARG A 6 42.05 4.71 -9.97
CA ARG A 6 41.33 4.51 -8.72
C ARG A 6 40.33 3.39 -8.98
N GLN A 7 40.86 2.17 -9.04
CA GLN A 7 40.15 0.92 -8.89
C GLN A 7 39.59 0.97 -7.48
N ARG A 8 38.45 1.64 -7.33
CA ARG A 8 37.68 1.68 -6.09
C ARG A 8 37.02 0.32 -6.01
N SER A 9 37.83 -0.69 -5.68
CA SER A 9 37.40 -2.05 -5.36
C SER A 9 36.53 -1.96 -4.12
N LEU A 10 35.24 -1.69 -4.33
CA LEU A 10 34.22 -2.08 -3.38
C LEU A 10 34.45 -3.57 -3.10
N PRO A 11 34.52 -3.99 -1.82
CA PRO A 11 34.84 -5.37 -1.50
C PRO A 11 33.84 -6.27 -2.25
N HIS A 12 34.34 -7.24 -3.00
CA HIS A 12 33.54 -8.07 -3.92
C HIS A 12 32.31 -8.68 -3.21
N SER A 13 32.44 -8.98 -1.91
CA SER A 13 31.37 -9.45 -1.03
C SER A 13 30.23 -8.44 -0.83
N LEU A 14 30.53 -7.14 -0.78
CA LEU A 14 29.56 -6.06 -0.57
C LEU A 14 28.81 -5.73 -1.87
N TYR A 15 29.50 -5.81 -3.02
CA TYR A 15 28.86 -5.74 -4.34
C TYR A 15 27.91 -6.92 -4.57
N VAL A 16 28.32 -8.14 -4.22
CA VAL A 16 27.45 -9.33 -4.30
C VAL A 16 26.25 -9.19 -3.36
N PHE A 17 26.43 -8.71 -2.13
CA PHE A 17 25.32 -8.47 -1.21
C PHE A 17 24.31 -7.45 -1.76
N THR A 18 24.79 -6.33 -2.32
CA THR A 18 23.89 -5.34 -2.95
C THR A 18 23.14 -5.93 -4.14
N GLN A 19 23.79 -6.77 -4.94
CA GLN A 19 23.17 -7.48 -6.05
C GLN A 19 22.10 -8.49 -5.62
N MET A 20 22.31 -9.22 -4.52
CA MET A 20 21.34 -10.17 -3.98
C MET A 20 20.10 -9.47 -3.44
N THR A 21 20.30 -8.37 -2.69
CA THR A 21 19.20 -7.57 -2.14
C THR A 21 18.42 -6.87 -3.24
N LEU A 22 19.09 -6.31 -4.26
CA LEU A 22 18.43 -5.67 -5.39
C LEU A 22 17.52 -6.65 -6.15
N ARG A 23 18.05 -7.82 -6.52
CA ARG A 23 17.29 -8.85 -7.23
C ARG A 23 16.08 -9.33 -6.44
N THR A 24 16.25 -9.55 -5.12
CA THR A 24 15.16 -9.97 -4.23
C THR A 24 14.11 -8.88 -4.06
N ALA A 25 14.52 -7.62 -3.92
CA ALA A 25 13.61 -6.47 -3.81
C ALA A 25 12.77 -6.30 -5.08
N PHE A 26 13.38 -6.40 -6.26
CA PHE A 26 12.65 -6.37 -7.53
C PHE A 26 11.72 -7.58 -7.70
N GLY A 27 12.18 -8.79 -7.36
CA GLY A 27 11.34 -9.99 -7.41
C GLY A 27 10.11 -9.88 -6.52
N CYS A 28 10.29 -9.57 -5.23
CA CYS A 28 9.18 -9.40 -4.29
C CYS A 28 8.29 -8.22 -4.66
N GLY A 29 8.86 -7.10 -5.13
CA GLY A 29 8.11 -5.93 -5.56
C GLY A 29 7.21 -6.23 -6.77
N LEU A 30 7.73 -6.92 -7.78
CA LEU A 30 6.96 -7.31 -8.96
C LEU A 30 5.87 -8.34 -8.62
N VAL A 31 6.12 -9.28 -7.71
CA VAL A 31 5.09 -10.22 -7.26
C VAL A 31 3.98 -9.52 -6.48
N ALA A 32 4.33 -8.60 -5.58
CA ALA A 32 3.36 -7.87 -4.78
C ALA A 32 2.54 -6.84 -5.60
N PHE A 33 3.21 -6.05 -6.43
CA PHE A 33 2.60 -4.93 -7.15
C PHE A 33 2.24 -5.23 -8.61
N GLY A 34 2.81 -6.26 -9.23
CA GLY A 34 2.62 -6.58 -10.64
C GLY A 34 1.15 -6.72 -11.04
N PRO A 35 0.35 -7.57 -10.35
CA PRO A 35 -1.07 -7.70 -10.64
C PRO A 35 -1.85 -6.40 -10.44
N VAL A 36 -1.53 -5.65 -9.38
CA VAL A 36 -2.20 -4.39 -9.03
C VAL A 36 -1.95 -3.33 -10.10
N VAL A 37 -0.70 -3.18 -10.54
CA VAL A 37 -0.31 -2.24 -11.60
C VAL A 37 -0.94 -2.64 -12.94
N ALA A 38 -0.96 -3.93 -13.27
CA ALA A 38 -1.63 -4.41 -14.48
C ALA A 38 -3.14 -4.07 -14.48
N LEU A 39 -3.84 -4.31 -13.37
CA LEU A 39 -5.25 -3.95 -13.22
C LEU A 39 -5.48 -2.44 -13.29
N PHE A 40 -4.60 -1.64 -12.68
CA PHE A 40 -4.69 -0.18 -12.73
C PHE A 40 -4.54 0.34 -14.18
N LEU A 41 -3.53 -0.13 -14.91
CA LEU A 41 -3.29 0.30 -16.29
C LEU A 41 -4.40 -0.16 -17.25
N VAL A 42 -4.91 -1.38 -17.09
CA VAL A 42 -5.96 -1.92 -17.98
C VAL A 42 -7.34 -1.32 -17.68
N SER A 43 -7.70 -1.21 -16.40
CA SER A 43 -9.09 -0.92 -16.00
C SER A 43 -9.31 0.52 -15.51
N CYS A 44 -8.36 1.09 -14.77
CA CYS A 44 -8.52 2.40 -14.12
C CYS A 44 -8.04 3.54 -15.00
N ALA A 45 -6.92 3.38 -15.71
CA ALA A 45 -6.31 4.43 -16.52
C ALA A 45 -7.16 4.87 -17.74
N ARG A 46 -8.15 4.07 -18.14
CA ARG A 46 -9.03 4.38 -19.29
C ARG A 46 -10.07 5.48 -19.02
N TYR A 47 -10.48 5.67 -17.76
CA TYR A 47 -11.54 6.62 -17.41
C TYR A 47 -11.15 7.47 -16.20
N PRO A 48 -11.10 8.80 -16.32
CA PRO A 48 -10.63 9.68 -15.24
C PRO A 48 -11.48 9.58 -13.96
N LEU A 49 -12.79 9.32 -14.10
CA LEU A 49 -13.69 9.11 -12.95
C LEU A 49 -13.24 7.93 -12.07
N ARG A 50 -12.76 6.83 -12.67
CA ARG A 50 -12.29 5.65 -11.93
C ARG A 50 -11.03 5.95 -11.14
N ILE A 51 -10.16 6.81 -11.66
CA ILE A 51 -8.93 7.25 -10.98
C ILE A 51 -9.30 8.06 -9.74
N ILE A 52 -10.25 8.99 -9.85
CA ILE A 52 -10.72 9.80 -8.73
C ILE A 52 -11.38 8.91 -7.66
N LEU A 53 -12.26 8.00 -8.07
CA LEU A 53 -12.92 7.06 -7.15
C LEU A 53 -11.91 6.12 -6.45
N LEU A 54 -10.84 5.72 -7.15
CA LEU A 54 -9.75 4.92 -6.58
C LEU A 54 -8.91 5.73 -5.58
N ALA A 55 -8.62 7.00 -5.87
CA ALA A 55 -7.91 7.87 -4.93
C ALA A 55 -8.75 8.12 -3.66
N LEU A 56 -10.07 8.34 -3.81
CA LEU A 56 -10.99 8.50 -2.68
C LEU A 56 -11.06 7.24 -1.81
N SER A 57 -11.15 6.04 -2.41
CA SER A 57 -11.19 4.80 -1.63
C SER A 57 -9.91 4.57 -0.83
N ALA A 58 -8.74 4.85 -1.43
CA ALA A 58 -7.46 4.77 -0.73
C ALA A 58 -7.38 5.75 0.44
N PHE A 59 -7.84 7.00 0.26
CA PHE A 59 -7.91 7.99 1.34
C PHE A 59 -8.82 7.52 2.49
N PHE A 60 -10.04 7.07 2.17
CA PHE A 60 -10.97 6.55 3.17
C PHE A 60 -10.38 5.34 3.91
N TRP A 61 -9.71 4.44 3.21
CA TRP A 61 -9.04 3.29 3.83
C TRP A 61 -7.93 3.71 4.80
N LEU A 62 -7.15 4.75 4.47
CA LEU A 62 -6.13 5.31 5.37
C LEU A 62 -6.74 5.99 6.60
N VAL A 63 -7.85 6.72 6.45
CA VAL A 63 -8.63 7.24 7.59
C VAL A 63 -9.15 6.08 8.46
N GLY A 64 -9.57 5.00 7.79
CA GLY A 64 -9.83 3.67 8.33
C GLY A 64 -8.77 3.22 9.34
N LEU A 65 -7.56 3.07 8.82
CA LEU A 65 -6.39 2.66 9.60
C LEU A 65 -6.01 3.66 10.69
N LEU A 66 -6.14 4.96 10.44
CA LEU A 66 -5.79 5.99 11.41
C LEU A 66 -6.67 5.89 12.66
N ILE A 67 -7.98 5.75 12.47
CA ILE A 67 -8.92 5.61 13.58
C ILE A 67 -8.71 4.26 14.29
N SER A 68 -8.45 3.19 13.54
CA SER A 68 -8.10 1.90 14.14
C SER A 68 -6.82 1.98 14.98
N SER A 69 -5.79 2.66 14.48
CA SER A 69 -4.53 2.87 15.21
C SER A 69 -4.72 3.73 16.45
N LEU A 70 -5.61 4.72 16.41
CA LEU A 70 -5.93 5.56 17.57
C LEU A 70 -6.68 4.76 18.65
N LEU A 71 -7.61 3.89 18.23
CA LEU A 71 -8.31 2.95 19.12
C LEU A 71 -7.33 1.96 19.76
N TRP A 72 -6.44 1.37 18.96
CA TRP A 72 -5.37 0.50 19.46
C TRP A 72 -4.42 1.23 20.42
N PHE A 73 -4.20 2.54 20.19
CA PHE A 73 -3.41 3.36 21.11
C PHE A 73 -4.12 3.58 22.46
N ALA A 74 -5.42 3.89 22.43
CA ALA A 74 -6.23 4.17 23.61
C ALA A 74 -6.51 2.92 24.49
N VAL A 75 -6.60 1.74 23.87
CA VAL A 75 -6.83 0.47 24.60
C VAL A 75 -5.49 -0.08 25.11
N VAL A 76 -5.05 0.40 26.27
CA VAL A 76 -3.80 -0.02 26.94
C VAL A 76 -3.85 -1.45 27.53
N PRO A 77 -4.94 -1.92 28.19
CA PRO A 77 -4.91 -3.20 28.91
C PRO A 77 -5.15 -4.45 28.03
N LEU A 78 -5.53 -4.32 26.75
CA LEU A 78 -5.91 -5.44 25.87
C LEU A 78 -4.92 -5.72 24.71
N ARG A 79 -3.73 -5.13 24.77
CA ARG A 79 -2.70 -5.29 23.71
C ARG A 79 -2.08 -6.68 23.62
N GLU A 80 -2.20 -7.48 24.69
CA GLU A 80 -1.70 -8.86 24.77
C GLU A 80 -2.36 -9.78 23.72
N GLN A 81 -3.53 -9.42 23.20
CA GLN A 81 -4.24 -10.18 22.17
C GLN A 81 -4.24 -9.42 20.84
N LEU A 82 -3.20 -9.65 20.03
CA LEU A 82 -3.11 -9.15 18.65
C LEU A 82 -4.36 -9.48 17.82
N ALA A 83 -5.00 -10.62 18.09
CA ALA A 83 -6.25 -11.03 17.46
C ALA A 83 -7.38 -10.01 17.68
N PHE A 84 -7.48 -9.40 18.87
CA PHE A 84 -8.49 -8.38 19.16
C PHE A 84 -8.27 -7.16 18.26
N GLY A 85 -7.05 -6.62 18.20
CA GLY A 85 -6.72 -5.46 17.37
C GLY A 85 -6.95 -5.69 15.88
N LEU A 86 -6.62 -6.89 15.40
CA LEU A 86 -6.91 -7.30 14.03
C LEU A 86 -8.42 -7.27 13.74
N VAL A 87 -9.25 -7.83 14.63
CA VAL A 87 -10.71 -7.85 14.48
C VAL A 87 -11.27 -6.42 14.45
N PHE A 88 -10.87 -5.53 15.36
CA PHE A 88 -11.32 -4.12 15.32
C PHE A 88 -10.87 -3.40 14.06
N THR A 89 -9.66 -3.67 13.59
CA THR A 89 -9.16 -3.08 12.35
C THR A 89 -9.98 -3.53 11.15
N VAL A 90 -10.27 -4.85 11.05
CA VAL A 90 -11.10 -5.40 9.98
C VAL A 90 -12.53 -4.86 10.04
N LEU A 91 -13.13 -4.76 11.22
CA LEU A 91 -14.47 -4.17 11.40
C LEU A 91 -14.50 -2.71 10.94
N PHE A 92 -13.52 -1.91 11.33
CA PHE A 92 -13.46 -0.51 10.92
C PHE A 92 -13.22 -0.36 9.41
N GLN A 93 -12.34 -1.19 8.84
CA GLN A 93 -12.13 -1.26 7.40
C GLN A 93 -13.41 -1.65 6.64
N GLU A 94 -14.21 -2.57 7.17
CA GLU A 94 -15.47 -2.99 6.57
C GLU A 94 -16.52 -1.86 6.61
N ILE A 95 -16.63 -1.14 7.73
CA ILE A 95 -17.53 0.04 7.84
C ILE A 95 -17.18 1.10 6.79
N VAL A 96 -15.89 1.41 6.64
CA VAL A 96 -15.40 2.36 5.64
C VAL A 96 -15.74 1.88 4.23
N ARG A 97 -15.67 0.58 3.97
CA ARG A 97 -16.03 -0.02 2.68
C ARG A 97 -17.53 0.10 2.39
N PHE A 98 -18.39 -0.09 3.39
CA PHE A 98 -19.83 0.19 3.27
C PHE A 98 -20.09 1.67 2.96
N LEU A 99 -19.42 2.59 3.67
CA LEU A 99 -19.56 4.02 3.43
C LEU A 99 -19.13 4.40 2.00
N TYR A 100 -18.06 3.78 1.49
CA TYR A 100 -17.59 3.99 0.13
C TYR A 100 -18.60 3.50 -0.92
N PHE A 101 -19.21 2.33 -0.75
CA PHE A 101 -20.26 1.86 -1.65
C PHE A 101 -21.49 2.77 -1.64
N PHE A 102 -21.85 3.30 -0.46
CA PHE A 102 -22.92 4.28 -0.35
C PHE A 102 -22.57 5.58 -1.09
N LEU A 103 -21.31 6.04 -1.01
CA LEU A 103 -20.85 7.23 -1.73
C LEU A 103 -20.92 7.03 -3.25
N ILE A 104 -20.51 5.87 -3.77
CA ILE A 104 -20.62 5.56 -5.20
C ILE A 104 -22.08 5.61 -5.66
N GLN A 105 -23.00 4.98 -4.93
CA GLN A 105 -24.42 5.00 -5.29
C GLN A 105 -24.97 6.43 -5.32
N LYS A 106 -24.54 7.28 -4.38
CA LYS A 106 -24.94 8.68 -4.34
C LYS A 106 -24.38 9.47 -5.54
N VAL A 107 -23.12 9.23 -5.90
CA VAL A 107 -22.50 9.81 -7.10
C VAL A 107 -23.23 9.35 -8.37
N GLU A 108 -23.55 8.06 -8.50
CA GLU A 108 -24.29 7.53 -9.66
C GLU A 108 -25.71 8.13 -9.76
N SER A 109 -26.39 8.33 -8.63
CA SER A 109 -27.71 8.97 -8.60
C SER A 109 -27.66 10.46 -8.96
N GLY A 110 -26.57 11.16 -8.66
CA GLY A 110 -26.38 12.57 -8.98
C GLY A 110 -25.83 12.83 -10.39
N LEU A 111 -25.34 11.79 -11.07
CA LEU A 111 -24.86 11.86 -12.45
C LEU A 111 -25.91 11.43 -13.50
N ARG A 112 -27.01 10.77 -13.08
CA ARG A 112 -28.18 10.51 -13.92
C ARG A 112 -29.06 11.75 -13.99
#